data_AF-A0A2S8ETV0-F1
#
_entry.id   AF-A0A2S8ETV0-F1
#
_cell.length_a   1.000
_cell.length_b   1.000
_cell.length_c   1.000
_cell.angle_alpha   90.00
_cell.angle_beta   90.00
_cell.angle_gamma   90.00
#
_symmetry.space_group_name_H-M   'P 1'
#
loop_
_entity.id
_entity.type
_entity.pdbx_description
1 polymer ?
#
loop_
_entity_poly.entity_id
_entity_poly.type
_entity_poly.pdbx_seq_one_letter_code
_entity_poly.pdbx_strand_id
1 'polypeptide(L)'
;MSIREETVASRFNGWLRRYSPPRYLAGKDEAMQAEANDMLRTILRYAPGDGYEGWLEDMLGRLAEGMTTRTWPAPGELAKACKAASAARQSRQHADGGGDEQAVNMLAQWFAKFGDEMPGMGSASRTAALIGRGVFENEREARFKGFTLGPDQERRAHEQPMGREEREHHDRVMEKLTAIRREREQAIEGGSPHQRSSGSGSEDWRAA
;
A
#
# COMPACT_ATOMS: atom_id res chain seq x y z
N MET A 1 36.36 -9.51 10.55
CA MET A 1 35.91 -8.69 9.42
C MET A 1 34.69 -9.37 8.85
N SER A 2 33.58 -8.66 8.65
CA SER A 2 32.36 -9.27 8.12
C SER A 2 32.46 -9.52 6.61
N ILE A 3 31.73 -10.50 6.07
CA ILE A 3 31.66 -10.77 4.60
C ILE A 3 31.29 -9.49 3.83
N ARG A 4 30.39 -8.68 4.40
CA ARG A 4 30.03 -7.36 3.90
C ARG A 4 31.23 -6.43 3.79
N GLU A 5 31.99 -6.27 4.86
CA GLU A 5 33.17 -5.39 4.89
C GLU A 5 34.23 -5.84 3.88
N GLU A 6 34.48 -7.15 3.79
CA GLU A 6 35.45 -7.71 2.86
C GLU A 6 35.03 -7.49 1.41
N THR A 7 33.75 -7.70 1.09
CA THR A 7 33.19 -7.47 -0.25
C THR A 7 33.29 -5.99 -0.65
N VAL A 8 32.89 -5.09 0.26
CA VAL A 8 32.97 -3.64 0.03
C VAL A 8 34.42 -3.22 -0.16
N ALA A 9 35.33 -3.66 0.70
CA ALA A 9 36.75 -3.35 0.61
C ALA A 9 37.37 -3.84 -0.70
N SER A 10 37.09 -5.09 -1.07
CA SER A 10 37.61 -5.71 -2.30
C SER A 10 37.16 -4.96 -3.55
N ARG A 11 35.86 -4.71 -3.70
CA ARG A 11 35.31 -4.00 -4.87
C ARG A 11 35.75 -2.54 -4.91
N PHE A 12 35.73 -1.83 -3.78
CA PHE A 12 36.17 -0.44 -3.74
C PHE A 12 37.65 -0.31 -4.09
N ASN A 13 38.52 -1.17 -3.54
CA ASN A 13 39.94 -1.15 -3.88
C ASN A 13 40.18 -1.51 -5.36
N GLY A 14 39.43 -2.47 -5.92
CA GLY A 14 39.46 -2.78 -7.34
C GLY A 14 39.06 -1.58 -8.21
N TRP A 15 38.04 -0.84 -7.78
CA TRP A 15 37.61 0.41 -8.42
C TRP A 15 38.68 1.50 -8.33
N LEU A 16 39.28 1.70 -7.15
CA LEU A 16 40.26 2.74 -6.85
C LEU A 16 41.55 2.59 -7.65
N ARG A 17 41.97 1.34 -7.94
CA ARG A 17 43.14 1.03 -8.79
C ARG A 17 43.04 1.57 -10.22
N ARG A 18 41.84 1.93 -10.68
CA ARG A 18 41.62 2.54 -12.01
C ARG A 18 41.92 4.05 -12.04
N TYR A 19 42.15 4.64 -10.87
CA TYR A 19 42.37 6.07 -10.68
C TYR A 19 43.73 6.32 -10.04
N SER A 20 44.33 7.45 -10.40
CA SER A 20 45.61 7.86 -9.83
C SER A 20 45.40 8.51 -8.46
N PRO A 21 46.27 8.24 -7.48
CA PRO A 21 46.22 8.96 -6.21
C PRO A 21 46.45 10.47 -6.44
N PRO A 22 45.95 11.35 -5.55
CA PRO A 22 46.21 12.77 -5.62
C PRO A 22 47.73 13.04 -5.59
N ARG A 23 48.19 14.06 -6.34
CA ARG A 23 49.63 14.36 -6.49
C ARG A 23 50.37 14.52 -5.16
N TYR A 24 49.72 15.03 -4.12
CA TYR A 24 50.34 15.23 -2.80
C TYR A 24 50.59 13.91 -2.02
N LEU A 25 49.94 12.82 -2.43
CA LEU A 25 50.11 11.47 -1.89
C LEU A 25 51.01 10.57 -2.75
N ALA A 26 51.35 11.00 -3.97
CA ALA A 26 52.16 10.19 -4.88
C ALA A 26 53.53 9.84 -4.25
N GLY A 27 53.86 8.54 -4.23
CA GLY A 27 55.11 8.03 -3.65
C GLY A 27 55.13 7.95 -2.12
N LYS A 28 53.99 8.17 -1.44
CA LYS A 28 53.85 8.05 0.02
C LYS A 28 52.92 6.88 0.34
N ASP A 29 53.44 5.66 0.26
CA ASP A 29 52.63 4.43 0.37
C ASP A 29 51.80 4.36 1.66
N GLU A 30 52.36 4.75 2.80
CA GLU A 30 51.64 4.79 4.08
C GLU A 30 50.48 5.81 4.05
N ALA A 31 50.70 6.99 3.49
CA ALA A 31 49.67 8.03 3.40
C ALA A 31 48.58 7.64 2.38
N MET A 32 48.95 6.99 1.28
CA MET A 32 47.99 6.43 0.32
C MET A 32 47.11 5.36 0.96
N GLN A 33 47.70 4.45 1.75
CA GLN A 33 46.96 3.42 2.45
C GLN A 33 46.04 4.01 3.52
N ALA A 34 46.51 5.00 4.28
CA ALA A 34 45.69 5.70 5.27
C ALA A 34 44.48 6.38 4.62
N GLU A 35 44.69 7.08 3.50
CA GLU A 35 43.63 7.73 2.75
C GLU A 35 42.60 6.70 2.22
N ALA A 36 43.07 5.60 1.62
CA ALA A 36 42.18 4.54 1.14
C ALA A 36 41.35 3.91 2.28
N ASN A 37 41.96 3.73 3.46
CA ASN A 37 41.27 3.23 4.65
C ASN A 37 40.20 4.22 5.16
N ASP A 38 40.46 5.52 5.13
CA ASP A 38 39.50 6.55 5.55
C ASP A 38 38.32 6.67 4.58
N MET A 39 38.58 6.55 3.28
CA MET A 39 37.52 6.42 2.27
C MET A 39 36.67 5.17 2.52
N LEU A 40 37.30 4.02 2.78
CA LEU A 40 36.60 2.77 3.05
C LEU A 40 35.73 2.88 4.32
N ARG A 41 36.26 3.47 5.41
CA ARG A 41 35.47 3.74 6.64
C ARG A 41 34.26 4.61 6.36
N THR A 42 34.40 5.58 5.47
CA THR A 42 33.29 6.45 5.06
C THR A 42 32.22 5.64 4.34
N ILE A 43 32.60 4.80 3.37
CA ILE A 43 31.67 3.93 2.64
C ILE A 43 30.94 2.98 3.60
N LEU A 44 31.68 2.31 4.49
CA LEU A 44 31.11 1.35 5.45
C LEU A 44 30.11 1.98 6.41
N ARG A 45 30.24 3.28 6.72
CA ARG A 45 29.27 4.02 7.54
C ARG A 45 27.92 4.17 6.86
N TYR A 46 27.90 4.26 5.53
CA TYR A 46 26.67 4.42 4.74
C TYR A 46 26.14 3.10 4.18
N ALA A 47 27.00 2.08 4.09
CA ALA A 47 26.63 0.78 3.54
C ALA A 47 25.51 0.14 4.37
N PRO A 48 24.41 -0.31 3.72
CA PRO A 48 23.31 -0.95 4.42
C PRO A 48 23.74 -2.34 4.97
N GLY A 49 22.94 -2.88 5.90
CA GLY A 49 23.09 -4.26 6.36
C GLY A 49 22.89 -5.26 5.22
N ASP A 50 21.75 -5.13 4.51
CA ASP A 50 21.35 -6.01 3.41
C ASP A 50 21.29 -5.29 2.05
N GLY A 51 21.51 -6.04 0.97
CA GLY A 51 21.52 -5.50 -0.39
C GLY A 51 22.66 -4.51 -0.63
N TYR A 52 23.75 -4.63 0.13
CA TYR A 52 24.91 -3.75 0.07
C TYR A 52 25.65 -3.84 -1.27
N GLU A 53 25.57 -4.97 -1.98
CA GLU A 53 26.22 -5.15 -3.29
C GLU A 53 25.60 -4.24 -4.36
N GLY A 54 24.27 -4.26 -4.49
CA GLY A 54 23.57 -3.39 -5.43
C GLY A 54 23.74 -1.91 -5.07
N TRP A 55 23.67 -1.59 -3.77
CA TRP A 55 23.96 -0.24 -3.28
C TRP A 55 25.39 0.21 -3.62
N LEU A 56 26.37 -0.67 -3.49
CA LEU A 56 27.77 -0.38 -3.79
C LEU A 56 27.97 -0.11 -5.27
N GLU A 57 27.39 -0.93 -6.15
CA GLU A 57 27.43 -0.71 -7.61
C GLU A 57 26.80 0.64 -8.00
N ASP A 58 25.62 0.96 -7.45
CA ASP A 58 24.96 2.25 -7.70
C ASP A 58 25.80 3.43 -7.20
N MET A 59 26.41 3.31 -6.03
CA MET A 59 27.27 4.34 -5.46
C MET A 59 28.52 4.56 -6.33
N LEU A 60 29.19 3.48 -6.74
CA LEU A 60 30.38 3.56 -7.58
C LEU A 60 30.07 4.10 -8.98
N GLY A 61 28.91 3.75 -9.55
CA GLY A 61 28.43 4.29 -10.82
C GLY A 61 28.23 5.81 -10.73
N ARG A 62 27.49 6.28 -9.73
CA ARG A 62 27.26 7.72 -9.49
C ARG A 62 28.54 8.49 -9.21
N LEU A 63 29.47 7.88 -8.48
CA LEU A 63 30.76 8.48 -8.21
C LEU A 63 31.55 8.64 -9.53
N ALA A 64 31.60 7.59 -10.36
CA ALA A 64 32.26 7.65 -11.66
C ALA A 64 31.63 8.66 -12.62
N GLU A 65 30.29 8.80 -12.62
CA GLU A 65 29.57 9.80 -13.41
C GLU A 65 29.87 11.24 -12.97
N GLY A 66 30.06 11.46 -11.66
CA GLY A 66 30.34 12.78 -11.11
C GLY A 66 31.80 13.22 -11.26
N MET A 67 32.71 12.28 -11.52
CA MET A 67 34.14 12.57 -11.61
C MET A 67 34.53 13.04 -13.01
N THR A 68 35.16 14.22 -13.05
CA THR A 68 35.70 14.79 -14.29
C THR A 68 37.15 14.41 -14.55
N THR A 69 37.85 13.92 -13.51
CA THR A 69 39.27 13.58 -13.55
C THR A 69 39.50 12.11 -13.20
N ARG A 70 40.64 11.57 -13.64
CA ARG A 70 41.12 10.22 -13.28
C ARG A 70 41.89 10.19 -11.95
N THR A 71 41.58 11.09 -11.01
CA THR A 71 42.20 11.10 -9.67
C THR A 71 41.29 10.45 -8.65
N TRP A 72 41.80 10.00 -7.49
CA TRP A 72 40.94 9.52 -6.40
C TRP A 72 39.91 10.59 -6.00
N PRO A 73 38.70 10.18 -5.59
CA PRO A 73 37.62 11.10 -5.23
C PRO A 73 37.92 11.87 -3.95
N ALA A 74 37.38 13.08 -3.83
CA ALA A 74 37.43 13.81 -2.57
C ALA A 74 36.43 13.22 -1.54
N PRO A 75 36.67 13.37 -0.23
CA PRO A 75 35.76 12.86 0.81
C PRO A 75 34.31 13.37 0.66
N GLY A 76 34.13 14.61 0.22
CA GLY A 76 32.80 15.20 -0.03
C GLY A 76 32.06 14.56 -1.20
N GLU A 77 32.78 14.19 -2.27
CA GLU A 77 32.20 13.50 -3.44
C GLU A 77 31.77 12.08 -3.07
N LEU A 78 32.62 11.38 -2.31
CA LEU A 78 32.33 10.06 -1.80
C LEU A 78 31.08 10.05 -0.91
N ALA A 79 31.00 10.99 0.04
CA ALA A 79 29.83 11.14 0.91
C ALA A 79 28.56 11.48 0.12
N LYS A 80 28.67 12.33 -0.92
CA LYS A 80 27.55 12.67 -1.81
C LYS A 80 27.05 11.45 -2.58
N ALA A 81 27.95 10.65 -3.16
CA ALA A 81 27.60 9.43 -3.87
C ALA A 81 26.94 8.40 -2.95
N CYS A 82 27.47 8.21 -1.74
CA CYS A 82 26.90 7.33 -0.72
C CYS A 82 25.44 7.72 -0.38
N LYS A 83 25.21 9.01 -0.08
CA LYS A 83 23.87 9.52 0.23
C LYS A 83 22.89 9.33 -0.94
N ALA A 84 23.34 9.60 -2.17
CA ALA A 84 22.52 9.45 -3.35
C ALA A 84 22.12 7.99 -3.62
N ALA A 85 23.05 7.04 -3.44
CA ALA A 85 22.76 5.61 -3.58
C ALA A 85 21.75 5.13 -2.52
N SER A 86 21.88 5.60 -1.27
CA SER A 86 20.93 5.28 -0.21
C SER A 86 19.53 5.85 -0.48
N ALA A 87 19.44 7.10 -0.95
CA ALA A 87 18.17 7.71 -1.32
C ALA A 87 17.48 6.97 -2.48
N ALA A 88 18.23 6.61 -3.53
CA ALA A 88 17.69 5.86 -4.67
C ALA A 88 17.18 4.46 -4.27
N ARG A 89 17.83 3.81 -3.31
CA ARG A 89 17.35 2.55 -2.74
C ARG A 89 16.03 2.74 -1.98
N GLN A 90 15.94 3.78 -1.14
CA GLN A 90 14.69 4.10 -0.43
C GLN A 90 13.56 4.39 -1.42
N SER A 91 13.80 5.20 -2.45
CA SER A 91 12.80 5.48 -3.49
C SER A 91 12.32 4.21 -4.21
N ARG A 92 13.22 3.28 -4.54
CA ARG A 92 12.85 1.99 -5.16
C ARG A 92 12.06 1.10 -4.20
N GLN A 93 12.44 1.04 -2.93
CA GLN A 93 11.67 0.30 -1.91
C GLN A 93 10.26 0.88 -1.71
N HIS A 94 10.11 2.21 -1.79
CA HIS A 94 8.80 2.86 -1.75
C HIS A 94 7.97 2.60 -3.02
N ALA A 95 8.61 2.56 -4.19
CA ALA A 95 7.95 2.34 -5.47
C ALA A 95 7.48 0.88 -5.69
N ASP A 96 8.20 -0.09 -5.13
CA ASP A 96 8.02 -1.52 -5.46
C ASP A 96 7.27 -2.33 -4.36
N GLY A 97 6.86 -1.71 -3.25
CA GLY A 97 6.06 -2.42 -2.24
C GLY A 97 5.81 -1.70 -0.90
N GLY A 98 6.59 -0.67 -0.56
CA GLY A 98 6.44 0.04 0.72
C GLY A 98 5.17 0.88 0.85
N GLY A 99 4.66 1.41 -0.27
CA GLY A 99 3.42 2.21 -0.27
C GLY A 99 2.18 1.37 0.07
N ASP A 100 2.08 0.17 -0.48
CA ASP A 100 0.91 -0.69 -0.26
C ASP A 100 0.90 -1.30 1.15
N GLU A 101 2.05 -1.70 1.69
CA GLU A 101 2.10 -2.20 3.07
C GLU A 101 1.77 -1.11 4.11
N GLN A 102 2.25 0.12 3.89
CA GLN A 102 1.90 1.27 4.72
C GLN A 102 0.42 1.63 4.56
N ALA A 103 -0.13 1.56 3.35
CA ALA A 103 -1.57 1.76 3.11
C ALA A 103 -2.43 0.69 3.79
N VAL A 104 -2.02 -0.58 3.75
CA VAL A 104 -2.71 -1.68 4.45
C VAL A 104 -2.66 -1.46 5.97
N ASN A 105 -1.53 -1.02 6.52
CA ASN A 105 -1.44 -0.66 7.95
C ASN A 105 -2.39 0.49 8.32
N MET A 106 -2.47 1.52 7.48
CA MET A 106 -3.41 2.63 7.69
C MET A 106 -4.86 2.17 7.60
N LEU A 107 -5.21 1.31 6.64
CA LEU A 107 -6.57 0.78 6.49
C LEU A 107 -6.98 -0.08 7.70
N ALA A 108 -6.07 -0.91 8.23
CA ALA A 108 -6.34 -1.70 9.43
C ALA A 108 -6.62 -0.80 10.65
N GLN A 109 -5.82 0.26 10.85
CA GLN A 109 -6.02 1.21 11.93
C GLN A 109 -7.30 2.04 11.76
N TRP A 110 -7.62 2.44 10.53
CA TRP A 110 -8.86 3.15 10.21
C TRP A 110 -10.07 2.27 10.51
N PHE A 111 -10.08 1.04 10.02
CA PHE A 111 -11.14 0.08 10.27
C PHE A 111 -11.34 -0.18 11.76
N ALA A 112 -10.26 -0.37 12.52
CA ALA A 112 -10.35 -0.53 13.98
C ALA A 112 -10.97 0.68 14.69
N LYS A 113 -10.86 1.88 14.11
CA LYS A 113 -11.38 3.13 14.68
C LYS A 113 -12.80 3.46 14.23
N PHE A 114 -13.13 3.24 12.96
CA PHE A 114 -14.37 3.71 12.34
C PHE A 114 -15.29 2.58 11.87
N GLY A 115 -14.77 1.37 11.71
CA GLY A 115 -15.53 0.19 11.32
C GLY A 115 -15.87 0.10 9.82
N ASP A 116 -15.30 0.98 8.99
CA ASP A 116 -15.55 1.06 7.54
C ASP A 116 -14.26 1.16 6.70
N GLU A 117 -14.41 1.09 5.37
CA GLU A 117 -13.32 1.29 4.42
C GLU A 117 -12.99 2.79 4.27
N MET A 118 -11.70 3.14 4.31
CA MET A 118 -11.28 4.53 4.17
C MET A 118 -11.56 5.04 2.73
N PRO A 119 -12.22 6.21 2.56
CA PRO A 119 -12.54 6.74 1.25
C PRO A 119 -11.30 6.93 0.35
N GLY A 120 -11.40 6.48 -0.91
CA GLY A 120 -10.34 6.64 -1.92
C GLY A 120 -9.14 5.71 -1.80
N MET A 121 -9.13 4.80 -0.82
CA MET A 121 -8.03 3.83 -0.62
C MET A 121 -8.44 2.36 -0.79
N GLY A 122 -9.71 2.10 -1.14
CA GLY A 122 -10.21 0.77 -1.44
C GLY A 122 -9.49 0.12 -2.63
N SER A 123 -9.08 -1.13 -2.45
CA SER A 123 -8.40 -1.93 -3.46
C SER A 123 -8.49 -3.41 -3.11
N ALA A 124 -8.86 -4.24 -4.08
CA ALA A 124 -8.96 -5.69 -3.92
C ALA A 124 -7.67 -6.32 -3.36
N SER A 125 -6.51 -5.83 -3.82
CA SER A 125 -5.20 -6.30 -3.34
C SER A 125 -4.96 -5.99 -1.85
N ARG A 126 -5.37 -4.81 -1.39
CA ARG A 126 -5.26 -4.39 0.01
C ARG A 126 -6.26 -5.13 0.89
N THR A 127 -7.47 -5.35 0.40
CA THR A 127 -8.47 -6.17 1.09
C THR A 127 -7.97 -7.61 1.25
N ALA A 128 -7.35 -8.19 0.23
CA ALA A 128 -6.70 -9.51 0.35
C ALA A 128 -5.62 -9.52 1.44
N ALA A 129 -4.81 -8.46 1.52
CA ALA A 129 -3.77 -8.33 2.54
C ALA A 129 -4.35 -8.19 3.96
N LEU A 130 -5.48 -7.48 4.13
CA LEU A 130 -6.18 -7.36 5.41
C LEU A 130 -6.75 -8.70 5.89
N ILE A 131 -7.33 -9.49 4.98
CA ILE A 131 -7.78 -10.87 5.26
C ILE A 131 -6.60 -11.75 5.66
N GLY A 132 -5.50 -11.72 4.90
CA GLY A 132 -4.29 -12.49 5.21
C GLY A 132 -3.66 -12.13 6.56
N ARG A 133 -3.93 -10.93 7.09
CA ARG A 133 -3.49 -10.47 8.42
C ARG A 133 -4.50 -10.76 9.53
N GLY A 134 -5.65 -11.34 9.21
CA GLY A 134 -6.71 -11.63 10.17
C GLY A 134 -7.47 -10.40 10.67
N VAL A 135 -7.42 -9.28 9.92
CA VAL A 135 -8.27 -8.11 10.22
C VAL A 135 -9.74 -8.43 9.90
N PHE A 136 -9.95 -9.23 8.86
CA PHE A 136 -11.22 -9.88 8.56
C PHE A 136 -11.01 -11.39 8.64
N GLU A 137 -12.04 -12.10 9.07
CA GLU A 137 -12.11 -13.55 9.09
C GLU A 137 -12.09 -14.12 7.67
N ASN A 138 -12.80 -13.47 6.72
CA ASN A 138 -12.91 -13.93 5.33
C ASN A 138 -13.40 -12.83 4.36
N GLU A 139 -13.47 -13.16 3.06
CA GLU A 139 -13.95 -12.26 2.01
C GLU A 139 -15.41 -11.82 2.22
N ARG A 140 -16.26 -12.67 2.79
CA ARG A 140 -17.67 -12.32 3.04
C ARG A 140 -17.82 -11.25 4.11
N GLU A 141 -17.03 -11.32 5.18
CA GLU A 141 -16.99 -10.26 6.19
C GLU A 141 -16.51 -8.94 5.59
N ALA A 142 -15.42 -8.95 4.84
CA ALA A 142 -14.91 -7.76 4.17
C ALA A 142 -15.98 -7.12 3.25
N ARG A 143 -16.71 -7.94 2.50
CA ARG A 143 -17.84 -7.48 1.66
C ARG A 143 -18.96 -6.85 2.48
N PHE A 144 -19.37 -7.49 3.58
CA PHE A 144 -20.42 -6.97 4.44
C PHE A 144 -20.03 -5.60 5.03
N LYS A 145 -18.74 -5.39 5.32
CA LYS A 145 -18.17 -4.11 5.77
C LYS A 145 -17.91 -3.11 4.66
N GLY A 146 -18.26 -3.44 3.41
CA GLY A 146 -18.19 -2.52 2.26
C GLY A 146 -16.81 -2.40 1.63
N PHE A 147 -15.87 -3.31 1.91
CA PHE A 147 -14.55 -3.28 1.30
C PHE A 147 -14.57 -3.76 -0.15
N THR A 148 -13.69 -3.18 -0.96
CA THR A 148 -13.56 -3.53 -2.38
C THR A 148 -12.98 -4.94 -2.54
N LEU A 149 -13.67 -5.81 -3.28
CA LEU A 149 -13.21 -7.17 -3.60
C LEU A 149 -12.89 -7.34 -5.08
N GLY A 150 -11.93 -8.22 -5.37
CA GLY A 150 -11.67 -8.67 -6.74
C GLY A 150 -12.66 -9.75 -7.18
N PRO A 151 -12.75 -10.07 -8.49
CA PRO A 151 -13.72 -11.02 -9.02
C PRO A 151 -13.66 -12.42 -8.37
N ASP A 152 -12.45 -12.92 -8.12
CA ASP A 152 -12.28 -14.22 -7.45
C ASP A 152 -12.65 -14.18 -5.97
N GLN A 153 -12.43 -13.05 -5.30
CA GLN A 153 -12.81 -12.86 -3.91
C GLN A 153 -14.34 -12.73 -3.77
N GLU A 154 -15.00 -12.04 -4.71
CA GLU A 154 -16.46 -11.97 -4.74
C GLU A 154 -17.08 -13.36 -4.88
N ARG A 155 -16.54 -14.20 -5.76
CA ARG A 155 -16.99 -15.58 -5.92
C ARG A 155 -16.87 -16.35 -4.60
N ARG A 156 -15.71 -16.27 -3.93
CA ARG A 156 -15.50 -16.92 -2.62
C ARG A 156 -16.44 -16.37 -1.54
N ALA A 157 -16.66 -15.06 -1.51
CA ALA A 157 -17.58 -14.43 -0.54
C ALA A 157 -19.02 -14.97 -0.68
N HIS A 158 -19.47 -15.30 -1.89
CA HIS A 158 -20.79 -15.88 -2.13
C HIS A 158 -20.92 -17.32 -1.62
N GLU A 159 -19.83 -18.09 -1.63
CA GLU A 159 -19.79 -19.49 -1.20
C GLU A 159 -19.65 -19.64 0.32
N GLN A 160 -19.13 -18.62 1.00
CA GLN A 160 -18.90 -18.60 2.44
C GLN A 160 -20.21 -18.39 3.23
N PRO A 161 -20.37 -18.97 4.42
CA PRO A 161 -21.54 -18.73 5.26
C PRO A 161 -21.55 -17.31 5.84
N MET A 162 -22.75 -16.75 6.08
CA MET A 162 -22.89 -15.43 6.72
C MET A 162 -22.14 -15.36 8.04
N GLY A 163 -21.51 -14.22 8.32
CA GLY A 163 -20.95 -13.92 9.63
C GLY A 163 -22.05 -13.75 10.69
N ARG A 164 -21.68 -13.76 11.97
CA ARG A 164 -22.65 -13.54 13.06
C ARG A 164 -23.34 -12.18 12.94
N GLU A 165 -22.55 -11.12 12.75
CA GLU A 165 -23.07 -9.75 12.65
C GLU A 165 -23.94 -9.55 11.40
N GLU A 166 -23.56 -10.15 10.27
CA GLU A 166 -24.34 -10.14 9.04
C GLU A 166 -25.71 -10.83 9.23
N ARG A 167 -25.74 -11.99 9.90
CA ARG A 167 -26.99 -12.69 10.25
C ARG A 167 -27.89 -11.84 11.13
N GLU A 168 -27.34 -11.25 12.20
CA GLU A 168 -28.11 -10.38 13.09
C GLU A 168 -28.68 -9.15 12.36
N HIS A 169 -27.93 -8.59 11.41
CA HIS A 169 -28.44 -7.51 10.56
C HIS A 169 -29.56 -8.00 9.63
N HIS A 170 -29.37 -9.13 8.96
CA HIS A 170 -30.37 -9.74 8.08
C HIS A 170 -31.69 -10.00 8.82
N ASP A 171 -31.63 -10.60 10.01
CA ASP A 171 -32.82 -10.94 10.79
C ASP A 171 -33.62 -9.68 11.18
N ARG A 172 -32.93 -8.62 11.63
CA ARG A 172 -33.58 -7.31 11.90
C ARG A 172 -34.27 -6.72 10.67
N VAL A 173 -33.65 -6.84 9.49
CA VAL A 173 -34.26 -6.35 8.24
C VAL A 173 -35.49 -7.18 7.89
N MET A 174 -35.43 -8.50 8.03
CA MET A 174 -36.55 -9.39 7.74
C MET A 174 -37.73 -9.19 8.68
N GLU A 175 -37.47 -8.95 9.97
CA GLU A 175 -38.50 -8.57 10.94
C GLU A 175 -39.21 -7.27 10.52
N LYS A 176 -38.43 -6.24 10.15
CA LYS A 176 -38.97 -4.96 9.70
C LYS A 176 -39.82 -5.08 8.43
N LEU A 177 -39.35 -5.86 7.45
CA LEU A 177 -40.11 -6.11 6.21
C LEU A 177 -41.42 -6.86 6.48
N THR A 178 -41.39 -7.82 7.41
CA THR A 178 -42.58 -8.58 7.82
C THR A 178 -43.60 -7.67 8.49
N ALA A 179 -43.15 -6.74 9.34
CA ALA A 179 -44.02 -5.73 9.97
C ALA A 179 -44.68 -4.82 8.93
N ILE A 180 -43.91 -4.27 7.99
CA ILE A 180 -44.43 -3.40 6.90
C ILE A 180 -45.46 -4.15 6.05
N ARG A 181 -45.20 -5.43 5.73
CA ARG A 181 -46.13 -6.25 4.97
C ARG A 181 -47.45 -6.43 5.73
N ARG A 182 -47.40 -6.72 7.03
CA ARG A 182 -48.57 -6.91 7.88
C ARG A 182 -49.41 -5.63 8.00
N GLU A 183 -48.77 -4.47 8.16
CA GLU A 183 -49.46 -3.18 8.18
C GLU A 183 -50.17 -2.89 6.85
N ARG A 184 -49.53 -3.23 5.72
CA ARG A 184 -50.13 -3.08 4.39
C ARG A 184 -51.33 -4.00 4.18
N GLU A 185 -51.26 -5.25 4.65
CA GLU A 185 -52.37 -6.21 4.56
C GLU A 185 -53.56 -5.76 5.43
N GLN A 186 -53.33 -5.25 6.64
CA GLN A 186 -54.38 -4.69 7.51
C GLN A 186 -55.03 -3.42 6.94
N ALA A 187 -54.25 -2.56 6.27
CA ALA A 187 -54.79 -1.38 5.60
C ALA A 187 -55.70 -1.72 4.41
N ILE A 188 -55.45 -2.86 3.74
CA ILE A 188 -56.28 -3.36 2.64
C ILE A 188 -57.56 -4.02 3.19
N GLU A 189 -57.47 -4.81 4.25
CA GLU A 189 -58.62 -5.48 4.87
C GLU A 189 -59.55 -4.52 5.65
N GLY A 190 -59.00 -3.45 6.24
CA GLY A 190 -59.77 -2.40 6.90
C GLY A 190 -60.45 -1.39 5.95
N GLY A 191 -60.27 -1.55 4.63
CA GLY A 191 -60.62 -0.56 3.61
C GLY A 191 -61.67 -0.99 2.59
N SER A 192 -62.87 -1.42 3.00
CA SER A 192 -64.13 -1.19 2.22
C SER A 192 -65.39 -1.65 2.97
N PRO A 193 -66.48 -0.87 2.94
CA PRO A 193 -67.18 -0.59 1.68
C PRO A 193 -67.60 0.89 1.52
N HIS A 194 -67.05 1.56 0.50
CA HIS A 194 -67.65 2.81 0.03
C HIS A 194 -68.93 2.49 -0.74
N GLN A 195 -70.03 3.02 -0.22
CA GLN A 195 -71.37 3.01 -0.78
C GLN A 195 -71.32 3.44 -2.26
N ARG A 196 -71.81 2.57 -3.15
CA ARG A 196 -72.30 3.02 -4.47
C ARG A 196 -73.60 3.78 -4.24
N SER A 197 -73.49 5.07 -3.91
CA SER A 197 -74.61 6.00 -3.98
C SER A 197 -74.90 6.27 -5.44
N SER A 198 -75.96 5.63 -5.92
CA SER A 198 -76.66 5.89 -7.17
C SER A 198 -77.10 7.36 -7.26
N GLY A 199 -76.32 8.18 -7.95
CA GLY A 199 -76.69 9.53 -8.36
C GLY A 199 -77.38 9.52 -9.72
N SER A 200 -78.71 9.46 -9.69
CA SER A 200 -79.61 9.77 -10.80
C SER A 200 -79.42 11.23 -11.24
N GLY A 201 -78.81 11.46 -12.41
CA GLY A 201 -78.68 12.77 -13.05
C GLY A 201 -79.24 12.72 -14.46
N SER A 202 -80.52 13.08 -14.58
CA SER A 202 -81.25 13.34 -15.82
C SER A 202 -80.73 14.64 -16.45
N GLU A 203 -80.17 14.57 -17.67
CA GLU A 203 -80.03 15.74 -18.54
C GLU A 203 -80.83 15.54 -19.83
N ASP A 204 -81.96 16.25 -19.84
CA ASP A 204 -82.83 16.56 -20.96
C ASP A 204 -82.05 17.19 -22.11
N TRP A 205 -82.09 16.55 -23.28
CA TRP A 205 -81.78 17.18 -24.56
C TRP A 205 -83.04 17.21 -25.43
N ARG A 206 -83.82 18.30 -25.33
CA ARG A 206 -84.83 18.68 -26.31
C ARG A 206 -84.64 20.14 -26.77
N ALA A 207 -84.31 20.25 -28.05
CA ALA A 207 -84.82 21.17 -29.08
C ALA A 207 -85.07 22.65 -28.70
N ALA A 208 -84.44 23.58 -29.43
CA ALA A 208 -84.94 24.09 -30.72
C ALA A 208 -83.94 25.10 -31.31
#